data_AF-A0A9W7L2E0-F1
#
_entry.id   AF-A0A9W7L2E0-F1
#
_cell.length_a   1.000
_cell.length_b   1.000
_cell.length_c   1.000
_cell.angle_alpha   90.00
_cell.angle_beta   90.00
_cell.angle_gamma   90.00
#
_symmetry.space_group_name_H-M   'P 1'
#
loop_
_entity.id
_entity.type
_entity.pdbx_description
1 polymer ?
#
loop_
_entity_poly.entity_id
_entity_poly.type
_entity_poly.pdbx_seq_one_letter_code
_entity_poly.pdbx_strand_id
1 'polypeptide(L)'
;MEVIKLRKFGGGNSAKKVMKLLTILAAALAVTPCTADAPDGPESVYNDAGYISVGSSKNLFYWMFESRNDPSTDPVILWMSGGPGCSSQLALFGENGPYVVEDDLTLKLNQQSWNNNATVIWVDQPVGTGFSYGGVP
;
A
#
# COMPACT_ATOMS: atom_id res chain seq x y z
N MET A 1 3.24 -15.80 15.76
CA MET A 1 3.22 -14.48 15.13
C MET A 1 4.59 -13.88 15.33
N GLU A 2 5.44 -13.92 14.31
CA GLU A 2 6.84 -13.49 14.39
C GLU A 2 6.98 -12.20 13.58
N VAL A 3 7.39 -11.11 14.22
CA VAL A 3 7.49 -9.77 13.62
C VAL A 3 8.96 -9.53 13.25
N ILE A 4 9.28 -9.54 11.96
CA ILE A 4 10.62 -9.23 11.46
C ILE A 4 10.70 -7.72 11.20
N LYS A 5 11.53 -7.01 11.98
CA LYS A 5 11.71 -5.55 11.90
C LYS A 5 12.96 -5.23 11.07
N LEU A 6 12.79 -4.65 9.88
CA LEU A 6 13.92 -4.22 9.04
C LEU A 6 14.39 -2.81 9.44
N ARG A 7 15.71 -2.61 9.54
CA ARG A 7 16.35 -1.36 9.99
C ARG A 7 16.93 -0.60 8.80
N LYS A 8 16.65 0.71 8.69
CA LYS A 8 17.13 1.59 7.61
C LYS A 8 18.41 2.34 8.02
N PHE A 9 19.36 2.53 7.09
CA PHE A 9 20.62 3.27 7.28
C PHE A 9 20.45 4.77 6.98
N GLY A 10 21.11 5.63 7.78
CA GLY A 10 21.03 7.10 7.68
C GLY A 10 22.09 7.73 6.76
N GLY A 11 21.70 8.79 6.03
CA GLY A 11 22.54 9.51 5.06
C GLY A 11 22.90 10.95 5.48
N GLY A 12 24.18 11.33 5.31
CA GLY A 12 24.77 12.61 5.71
C GLY A 12 24.50 13.81 4.78
N ASN A 13 24.98 14.99 5.20
CA ASN A 13 24.60 16.32 4.69
C ASN A 13 24.94 16.62 3.20
N SER A 14 25.79 15.85 2.54
CA SER A 14 26.05 16.00 1.09
C SER A 14 24.87 15.51 0.23
N ALA A 15 24.11 14.51 0.70
CA ALA A 15 22.91 14.04 0.01
C ALA A 15 21.79 15.10 -0.01
N LYS A 16 21.72 15.96 1.01
CA LYS A 16 20.73 17.04 1.11
C LYS A 16 20.93 18.15 0.07
N LYS A 17 22.18 18.39 -0.36
CA LYS A 17 22.50 19.38 -1.41
C LYS A 17 22.20 18.85 -2.82
N VAL A 18 22.52 17.58 -3.08
CA VAL A 18 22.21 16.92 -4.37
C VAL A 18 20.69 16.75 -4.53
N MET A 19 19.97 16.41 -3.45
CA MET A 19 18.51 16.31 -3.45
C MET A 19 17.83 17.64 -3.80
N LYS A 20 18.31 18.77 -3.25
CA LYS A 20 17.79 20.13 -3.54
C LYS A 20 17.99 20.56 -5.00
N LEU A 21 19.11 20.17 -5.62
CA LEU A 21 19.40 20.51 -7.02
C LEU A 21 18.55 19.64 -7.98
N LEU A 22 18.31 18.37 -7.63
CA LEU A 22 17.38 17.50 -8.34
C LEU A 22 15.92 17.96 -8.21
N THR A 23 15.52 18.57 -7.09
CA THR A 23 14.15 19.11 -6.94
C THR A 23 13.88 20.28 -7.88
N ILE A 24 14.88 21.17 -8.09
CA ILE A 24 14.73 22.34 -8.97
C ILE A 24 14.68 21.91 -10.45
N LEU A 25 15.36 20.83 -10.82
CA LEU A 25 15.33 20.31 -12.19
C LEU A 25 14.04 19.52 -12.51
N ALA A 26 13.42 18.88 -11.50
CA ALA A 26 12.15 18.19 -11.65
C ALA A 26 10.96 19.15 -11.88
N ALA A 27 11.07 20.42 -11.47
CA ALA A 27 10.02 21.42 -11.68
C ALA A 27 9.85 21.89 -13.14
N ALA A 28 10.79 21.55 -14.04
CA ALA A 28 10.75 21.95 -15.46
C ALA A 28 10.24 20.85 -16.41
N LEU A 29 9.97 19.65 -15.91
CA LEU A 29 9.20 18.62 -16.64
C LEU A 29 7.85 18.54 -15.93
N ALA A 30 6.86 19.26 -16.47
CA ALA A 30 5.48 19.10 -16.07
C ALA A 30 4.98 17.71 -16.48
N VAL A 31 5.38 16.69 -15.70
CA VAL A 31 4.51 15.57 -15.42
C VAL A 31 3.50 16.18 -14.46
N THR A 32 2.34 16.59 -14.97
CA THR A 32 1.18 16.74 -14.11
C THR A 32 1.12 15.43 -13.32
N PRO A 33 1.36 15.42 -11.98
CA PRO A 33 1.08 14.21 -11.24
C PRO A 33 -0.37 13.88 -11.58
N CYS A 34 -0.64 12.64 -11.97
CA CYS A 34 -1.99 12.12 -11.98
C CYS A 34 -2.43 12.07 -10.51
N THR A 35 -2.67 13.23 -9.89
CA THR A 35 -3.64 13.30 -8.83
C THR A 35 -4.94 13.13 -9.60
N ALA A 36 -5.37 11.87 -9.67
CA ALA A 36 -6.79 11.63 -9.70
C ALA A 36 -7.30 12.29 -8.42
N ASP A 37 -7.68 13.56 -8.53
CA ASP A 37 -8.45 14.26 -7.52
C ASP A 37 -9.81 13.53 -7.54
N ALA A 38 -9.86 12.41 -6.82
CA ALA A 38 -11.09 11.71 -6.56
C ALA A 38 -12.03 12.73 -5.89
N PRO A 39 -13.23 12.93 -6.44
CA PRO A 39 -14.11 14.01 -6.04
C PRO A 39 -14.46 13.86 -4.56
N ASP A 40 -14.07 14.84 -3.72
CA ASP A 40 -14.40 15.05 -2.30
C ASP A 40 -14.99 13.83 -1.57
N GLY A 41 -14.26 12.71 -1.67
CA GLY A 41 -14.55 11.45 -1.01
C GLY A 41 -13.94 11.45 0.39
N PRO A 42 -14.10 10.36 1.16
CA PRO A 42 -13.38 10.23 2.42
C PRO A 42 -11.88 10.50 2.18
N GLU A 43 -11.30 11.37 3.03
CA GLU A 43 -9.92 11.86 3.00
C GLU A 43 -8.97 10.95 2.20
N SER A 44 -8.48 11.43 1.04
CA SER A 44 -7.73 10.61 0.10
C SER A 44 -6.42 10.08 0.71
N VAL A 45 -6.42 8.81 1.09
CA VAL A 45 -5.24 8.09 1.59
C VAL A 45 -4.36 7.65 0.42
N TYR A 46 -3.07 8.02 0.46
CA TYR A 46 -2.10 7.53 -0.52
C TYR A 46 -2.01 6.00 -0.49
N ASN A 47 -2.11 5.41 -1.68
CA ASN A 47 -2.13 3.98 -1.86
C ASN A 47 -1.46 3.58 -3.18
N ASP A 48 -0.94 2.36 -3.21
CA ASP A 48 -0.32 1.77 -4.39
C ASP A 48 -0.74 0.31 -4.50
N ALA A 49 -1.09 -0.14 -5.69
CA ALA A 49 -1.51 -1.50 -5.97
C ALA A 49 -0.77 -2.05 -7.17
N GLY A 50 -0.39 -3.32 -7.11
CA GLY A 50 0.40 -3.93 -8.16
C GLY A 50 0.67 -5.40 -7.92
N TYR A 51 1.73 -5.89 -8.55
CA TYR A 51 2.09 -7.29 -8.53
C TYR A 51 3.53 -7.52 -8.07
N ILE A 52 3.70 -8.47 -7.16
CA ILE A 52 5.00 -9.01 -6.76
C ILE A 52 5.22 -10.32 -7.55
N SER A 53 6.21 -10.33 -8.44
CA SER A 53 6.56 -11.54 -9.19
C SER A 53 7.34 -12.51 -8.30
N VAL A 54 6.88 -13.77 -8.25
CA VAL A 54 7.48 -14.85 -7.46
C VAL A 54 7.92 -15.98 -8.40
N GLY A 55 9.17 -15.94 -8.86
CA GLY A 55 9.66 -16.86 -9.90
C GLY A 55 9.26 -16.41 -11.30
N SER A 56 9.14 -17.35 -12.25
CA SER A 56 9.02 -17.01 -13.67
C SER A 56 7.60 -16.75 -14.18
N SER A 57 6.57 -17.27 -13.51
CA SER A 57 5.20 -17.27 -14.03
C SER A 57 4.12 -17.01 -12.98
N LYS A 58 4.49 -16.54 -11.78
CA LYS A 58 3.58 -16.32 -10.65
C LYS A 58 3.66 -14.88 -10.19
N ASN A 59 2.50 -14.25 -10.01
CA ASN A 59 2.37 -12.84 -9.64
C ASN A 59 1.35 -12.72 -8.50
N LEU A 60 1.81 -12.24 -7.35
CA LEU A 60 0.96 -11.97 -6.20
C LEU A 60 0.47 -10.53 -6.24
N PHE A 61 -0.83 -10.32 -6.20
CA PHE A 61 -1.41 -8.99 -6.08
C PHE A 61 -1.18 -8.45 -4.68
N TYR A 62 -0.79 -7.17 -4.60
CA TYR A 62 -0.76 -6.41 -3.36
C TYR A 62 -1.56 -5.13 -3.51
N TRP A 63 -2.11 -4.67 -2.40
CA TRP A 63 -2.59 -3.30 -2.25
C TRP A 63 -2.03 -2.74 -0.96
N MET A 64 -1.30 -1.64 -1.05
CA MET A 64 -0.67 -0.94 0.05
C MET A 64 -1.38 0.40 0.29
N PHE A 65 -1.60 0.74 1.56
CA PHE A 65 -1.98 2.08 1.98
C PHE A 65 -0.94 2.62 2.96
N GLU A 66 -0.48 3.85 2.73
CA GLU A 66 0.47 4.51 3.64
C GLU A 66 -0.16 4.82 5.00
N SER A 67 0.71 4.98 6.01
CA SER A 67 0.29 5.47 7.32
C SER A 67 -0.35 6.86 7.20
N ARG A 68 -1.43 7.09 7.92
CA ARG A 68 -2.07 8.41 8.03
C ARG A 68 -1.37 9.34 9.03
N ASN A 69 -0.46 8.82 9.85
CA ASN A 69 0.28 9.60 10.85
C ASN A 69 1.63 10.11 10.28
N ASP A 70 2.68 9.27 10.29
CA ASP A 70 3.98 9.62 9.70
C ASP A 70 4.55 8.40 8.94
N PRO A 71 4.26 8.26 7.63
CA PRO A 71 4.75 7.15 6.81
C PRO A 71 6.28 6.97 6.82
N SER A 72 7.03 8.03 7.16
CA SER A 72 8.49 7.98 7.14
C SER A 72 9.10 7.31 8.37
N THR A 73 8.36 7.26 9.49
CA THR A 73 8.81 6.70 10.77
C THR A 73 7.93 5.55 11.29
N ASP A 74 6.66 5.51 10.88
CA ASP A 74 5.71 4.47 11.27
C ASP A 74 6.09 3.09 10.70
N PRO A 75 5.72 1.99 11.38
CA PRO A 75 6.02 0.65 10.92
C PRO A 75 5.31 0.28 9.61
N VAL A 76 5.87 -0.71 8.92
CA VAL A 76 5.20 -1.39 7.81
C VAL A 76 4.63 -2.71 8.31
N ILE A 77 3.36 -2.98 8.02
CA ILE A 77 2.65 -4.21 8.35
C ILE A 77 2.33 -4.95 7.05
N LEU A 78 2.65 -6.24 7.01
CA LEU A 78 2.20 -7.15 5.97
C LEU A 78 0.99 -7.93 6.50
N TRP A 79 -0.13 -7.87 5.78
CA TRP A 79 -1.34 -8.63 6.06
C TRP A 79 -1.55 -9.72 5.02
N MET A 80 -1.82 -10.93 5.51
CA MET A 80 -2.16 -12.10 4.71
C MET A 80 -3.35 -12.79 5.36
N SER A 81 -4.47 -12.86 4.63
CA SER A 81 -5.62 -13.62 5.10
C SER A 81 -5.33 -15.12 5.14
N GLY A 82 -6.00 -15.79 6.07
CA GLY A 82 -5.87 -17.23 6.29
C GLY A 82 -6.72 -18.06 5.33
N GLY A 83 -6.89 -19.34 5.69
CA GLY A 83 -7.47 -20.34 4.79
C GLY A 83 -6.58 -20.59 3.57
N PRO A 84 -6.81 -21.67 2.80
CA PRO A 84 -6.23 -21.76 1.48
C PRO A 84 -7.09 -20.95 0.51
N GLY A 85 -6.56 -19.82 0.00
CA GLY A 85 -7.14 -19.13 -1.15
C GLY A 85 -8.15 -18.02 -0.86
N CYS A 86 -8.26 -17.52 0.37
CA CYS A 86 -9.08 -16.33 0.66
C CYS A 86 -8.30 -15.05 0.37
N SER A 87 -8.90 -14.13 -0.39
CA SER A 87 -8.28 -12.85 -0.73
C SER A 87 -8.10 -11.98 0.52
N SER A 88 -6.94 -11.32 0.60
CA SER A 88 -6.66 -10.31 1.63
C SER A 88 -7.47 -9.04 1.44
N GLN A 89 -8.11 -8.83 0.29
CA GLN A 89 -8.99 -7.69 0.07
C GLN A 89 -10.30 -7.79 0.83
N LEU A 90 -10.69 -8.99 1.27
CA LEU A 90 -11.80 -9.15 2.20
C LEU A 90 -11.49 -8.46 3.54
N ALA A 91 -10.28 -8.66 4.08
CA ALA A 91 -9.87 -7.98 5.30
C ALA A 91 -9.64 -6.47 5.08
N LEU A 92 -9.18 -6.07 3.90
CA LEU A 92 -9.02 -4.66 3.55
C LEU A 92 -10.35 -3.90 3.64
N PHE A 93 -11.42 -4.44 3.09
CA PHE A 93 -12.72 -3.75 3.06
C PHE A 93 -13.65 -4.10 4.22
N GLY A 94 -13.46 -5.28 4.84
CA GLY A 94 -14.37 -5.82 5.86
C GLY A 94 -13.83 -5.84 7.28
N GLU A 95 -12.52 -5.63 7.48
CA GLU A 95 -11.89 -5.74 8.80
C GLU A 95 -11.12 -4.48 9.18
N ASN A 96 -9.97 -4.23 8.56
CA ASN A 96 -8.96 -3.32 9.12
C ASN A 96 -8.32 -2.36 8.12
N GLY A 97 -8.80 -2.30 6.89
CA GLY A 97 -8.34 -1.32 5.91
C GLY A 97 -8.97 0.07 6.08
N PRO A 98 -8.49 1.04 5.28
CA PRO A 98 -8.78 2.46 5.45
C PRO A 98 -10.23 2.83 5.14
N TYR A 99 -10.94 2.00 4.38
CA TYR A 99 -12.33 2.23 4.04
C TYR A 99 -13.16 0.97 4.27
N VAL A 100 -14.40 1.17 4.68
CA VAL A 100 -15.45 0.14 4.71
C VAL A 100 -16.35 0.38 3.51
N VAL A 101 -16.74 -0.71 2.84
CA VAL A 101 -17.76 -0.68 1.78
C VAL A 101 -19.13 -0.75 2.44
N GLU A 102 -19.95 0.27 2.24
CA GLU A 102 -21.33 0.33 2.75
C GLU A 102 -22.32 -0.39 1.81
N ASP A 103 -23.56 -0.60 2.26
CA ASP A 103 -24.59 -1.33 1.50
C ASP A 103 -24.92 -0.69 0.14
N ASP A 104 -24.73 0.62 0.01
CA ASP A 104 -24.93 1.39 -1.22
C ASP A 104 -23.68 1.43 -2.13
N LEU A 105 -22.68 0.60 -1.82
CA LEU A 105 -21.38 0.49 -2.50
C LEU A 105 -20.52 1.76 -2.42
N THR A 106 -20.86 2.70 -1.53
CA THR A 106 -19.98 3.82 -1.23
C THR A 106 -18.86 3.41 -0.28
N LEU A 107 -17.77 4.18 -0.31
CA LEU A 107 -16.65 4.01 0.61
C LEU A 107 -16.78 4.99 1.77
N LYS A 108 -16.69 4.47 2.99
CA LYS A 108 -16.63 5.27 4.22
C LYS A 108 -15.29 5.10 4.90
N LEU A 109 -14.69 6.20 5.34
CA LEU A 109 -13.42 6.17 6.07
C LEU A 109 -13.55 5.35 7.36
N ASN A 110 -12.66 4.38 7.54
CA ASN A 110 -12.54 3.59 8.75
C ASN A 110 -11.66 4.32 9.78
N GLN A 111 -12.29 4.89 10.81
CA GLN A 111 -11.57 5.57 11.90
C GLN A 111 -10.70 4.62 12.74
N GLN A 112 -10.94 3.31 12.68
CA GLN A 112 -10.19 2.28 13.42
C GLN A 112 -9.21 1.50 12.53
N SER A 113 -8.99 1.93 11.28
CA SER A 113 -8.09 1.24 10.36
C SER A 113 -6.67 1.14 10.91
N TRP A 114 -6.02 0.03 10.59
CA TRP A 114 -4.63 -0.22 10.97
C TRP A 114 -3.67 0.78 10.34
N ASN A 115 -4.03 1.37 9.20
CA ASN A 115 -3.20 2.38 8.57
C ASN A 115 -3.22 3.75 9.28
N ASN A 116 -3.87 3.88 10.44
CA ASN A 116 -3.76 5.07 11.29
C ASN A 116 -2.32 5.34 11.74
N ASN A 117 -1.54 4.29 12.02
CA ASN A 117 -0.19 4.40 12.58
C ASN A 117 0.79 3.40 11.95
N ALA A 118 0.51 2.97 10.72
CA ALA A 118 1.34 2.02 9.97
C ALA A 118 1.06 2.11 8.48
N THR A 119 2.07 1.86 7.65
CA THR A 119 1.82 1.50 6.25
C THR A 119 1.44 0.03 6.20
N VAL A 120 0.32 -0.32 5.59
CA VAL A 120 -0.18 -1.70 5.59
C VAL A 120 -0.27 -2.21 4.16
N ILE A 121 0.24 -3.43 3.92
CA ILE A 121 0.24 -4.12 2.62
C ILE A 121 -0.63 -5.38 2.75
N TRP A 122 -1.74 -5.44 2.02
CA TRP A 122 -2.58 -6.64 1.92
C TRP A 122 -2.15 -7.43 0.68
N VAL A 123 -1.79 -8.71 0.86
CA VAL A 123 -1.30 -9.57 -0.22
C VAL A 123 -2.23 -10.76 -0.44
N ASP A 124 -2.66 -10.96 -1.67
CA ASP A 124 -3.45 -12.12 -2.08
C ASP A 124 -2.54 -13.33 -2.28
N GLN A 125 -2.71 -14.35 -1.45
CA GLN A 125 -1.86 -15.54 -1.44
C GLN A 125 -2.69 -16.80 -1.14
N PRO A 126 -2.34 -17.98 -1.71
CA PRO A 126 -1.28 -18.22 -2.71
C PRO A 126 -1.67 -17.72 -4.12
N VAL A 127 -0.85 -18.02 -5.13
CA VAL A 127 -1.17 -17.74 -6.55
C VAL A 127 -2.52 -18.34 -6.93
N GLY A 128 -3.35 -17.58 -7.66
CA GLY A 128 -4.73 -17.94 -7.99
C GLY A 128 -5.77 -17.41 -6.99
N THR A 129 -5.32 -16.80 -5.90
CA THR A 129 -6.18 -16.15 -4.89
C THR A 129 -6.51 -14.73 -5.31
N GLY A 130 -7.78 -14.32 -5.21
CA GLY A 130 -8.19 -12.93 -5.46
C GLY A 130 -7.71 -12.44 -6.83
N PHE A 131 -6.88 -11.40 -6.83
CA PHE A 131 -6.31 -10.84 -8.07
C PHE A 131 -4.94 -11.43 -8.44
N SER A 132 -4.36 -12.29 -7.61
CA SER A 132 -3.09 -12.97 -7.89
C SER A 132 -3.23 -14.01 -9.00
N TYR A 133 -2.29 -14.06 -9.93
CA TYR A 133 -2.36 -14.93 -11.11
C TYR A 133 -1.03 -15.58 -11.45
N GLY A 134 -1.09 -16.67 -12.21
CA GLY A 134 0.11 -17.36 -12.68
C GLY A 134 -0.05 -18.86 -12.84
N GLY A 135 1.05 -19.53 -13.17
CA GLY A 135 1.10 -20.99 -13.28
C GLY A 135 0.81 -21.65 -11.93
N VAL A 136 -0.39 -22.24 -11.80
CA VAL A 136 -0.75 -23.13 -10.71
C VAL A 136 -0.24 -24.54 -11.08
N PRO A 137 0.49 -25.24 -10.19
CA PRO A 137 0.86 -26.65 -10.44
C PRO A 137 -0.35 -27.54 -10.69
#